data_AF-A0A354GWG2-F1
#
_entry.id   AF-A0A354GWG2-F1
#
_cell.length_a   1.000
_cell.length_b   1.000
_cell.length_c   1.000
_cell.angle_alpha   90.00
_cell.angle_beta   90.00
_cell.angle_gamma   90.00
#
_symmetry.space_group_name_H-M   'P 1'
#
loop_
_entity.id
_entity.type
_entity.pdbx_description
1 polymer ?
#
loop_
_entity_poly.entity_id
_entity_poly.type
_entity_poly.pdbx_seq_one_letter_code
_entity_poly.pdbx_strand_id
1 'polypeptide(L)'
;MTEAIDRSSAPVSADDSTRPYSSVSYLAIGGLILAGAYATVMGVGAVIALLHRSPWILPPWTLAFPLGAAFLCWGARVRIRNSEGALTGAALAAWGLWLSLSFGLVYGAYYSACYFSITNQASAFADEWLDDLKNDRLDLAFLKSLPPDGRPAADAHLRARLELDHDSGPEGKGPFTDFRQSQLVRQLEQGGTADKVESLGVQSWGYEQGSYQVQVAYRVTTPAMISEVSATVVENADNTGARQWYVKNIQPNVQPVLTPEGQRMTDLSADADAFAQNWLNDVSNWNWDKAYLDTLLPAERKKQDKERGEKFAAGLKAFRQGDVVRADPETFWAVPKEKDKIIAGVRGIFGKAKNPEGLYLRPNLPVYHRDADQVRFRFDLMIPLPPEYGVQSQVVVTADARNGDPAPADWRIESLDLFSGKSMIAGAPGPGGTAAQMPRRPH
;
A
#
# COMPACT_ATOMS: atom_id res chain seq x y z
N MET A 1 11.22 -0.69 -117.31
CA MET A 1 12.39 -1.38 -116.69
C MET A 1 13.04 -0.36 -115.77
N THR A 2 13.01 -0.46 -114.44
CA THR A 2 13.00 -1.68 -113.62
C THR A 2 12.29 -1.41 -112.29
N GLU A 3 11.37 -2.32 -111.99
CA GLU A 3 10.70 -2.61 -110.72
C GLU A 3 11.70 -2.77 -109.57
N ALA A 4 11.42 -2.19 -108.39
CA ALA A 4 12.17 -2.47 -107.17
C ALA A 4 11.21 -2.61 -105.97
N ILE A 5 10.52 -3.75 -106.00
CA ILE A 5 10.17 -4.66 -104.90
C ILE A 5 10.29 -4.09 -103.47
N ASP A 6 9.09 -3.92 -102.90
CA ASP A 6 8.72 -3.96 -101.49
C ASP A 6 9.38 -5.11 -100.71
N ARG A 7 10.04 -4.78 -99.59
CA ARG A 7 10.39 -5.72 -98.53
C ARG A 7 10.03 -5.13 -97.17
N SER A 8 8.77 -5.31 -96.80
CA SER A 8 8.32 -5.44 -95.41
C SER A 8 9.22 -6.43 -94.63
N SER A 9 10.24 -5.93 -93.94
CA SER A 9 10.98 -6.70 -92.94
C SER A 9 10.14 -6.79 -91.67
N ALA A 10 9.55 -7.95 -91.43
CA ALA A 10 8.99 -8.30 -90.12
C ALA A 10 10.08 -8.10 -89.04
N PRO A 11 9.75 -7.53 -87.86
CA PRO A 11 10.68 -7.50 -86.76
C PRO A 11 11.01 -8.95 -86.38
N VAL A 12 12.28 -9.30 -86.55
CA VAL A 12 12.85 -10.51 -85.96
C VAL A 12 12.66 -10.35 -84.46
N SER A 13 11.79 -11.18 -83.88
CA SER A 13 11.69 -11.41 -82.44
C SER A 13 13.01 -12.04 -81.98
N ALA A 14 14.03 -11.20 -81.86
CA ALA A 14 15.35 -11.58 -81.44
C ALA A 14 15.31 -11.92 -79.96
N ASP A 15 15.63 -13.19 -79.70
CA ASP A 15 16.05 -13.76 -78.44
C ASP A 15 15.13 -13.60 -77.24
N ASP A 16 14.34 -14.65 -77.05
CA ASP A 16 14.12 -15.27 -75.74
C ASP A 16 15.49 -15.62 -75.11
N SER A 17 16.26 -14.60 -74.75
CA SER A 17 17.51 -14.74 -74.03
C SER A 17 17.14 -15.32 -72.67
N THR A 18 17.43 -16.61 -72.50
CA THR A 18 17.26 -17.36 -71.26
C THR A 18 17.85 -16.51 -70.14
N ARG A 19 17.00 -15.82 -69.36
CA ARG A 19 17.47 -14.94 -68.28
C ARG A 19 18.31 -15.83 -67.35
N PRO A 20 19.62 -15.55 -67.20
CA PRO A 20 20.46 -16.39 -66.35
C PRO A 20 19.84 -16.46 -64.96
N TYR A 21 19.70 -17.68 -64.44
CA TYR A 21 19.08 -17.95 -63.16
C TYR A 21 19.77 -17.14 -62.05
N SER A 22 19.07 -16.17 -61.48
CA SER A 22 19.54 -15.37 -60.36
C SER A 22 19.19 -16.04 -59.04
N SER A 23 20.16 -16.22 -58.15
CA SER A 23 19.87 -16.79 -56.82
C SER A 23 19.12 -15.79 -55.92
N VAL A 24 18.15 -16.27 -55.15
CA VAL A 24 17.41 -15.42 -54.19
C VAL A 24 18.27 -15.22 -52.95
N SER A 25 18.36 -13.97 -52.47
CA SER A 25 19.10 -13.66 -51.25
C SER A 25 18.52 -14.38 -50.02
N TYR A 26 19.29 -15.29 -49.41
CA TYR A 26 18.89 -15.99 -48.19
C TYR A 26 18.54 -15.04 -47.03
N LEU A 27 19.17 -13.86 -46.98
CA LEU A 27 18.84 -12.82 -45.99
C LEU A 27 17.42 -12.26 -46.19
N ALA A 28 16.98 -12.12 -47.45
CA ALA A 28 15.63 -11.64 -47.77
C ALA A 28 14.58 -12.67 -47.35
N ILE A 29 14.84 -13.95 -47.62
CA ILE A 29 13.96 -15.05 -47.22
C ILE A 29 13.89 -15.14 -45.69
N GLY A 30 15.03 -15.18 -45.00
CA GLY A 30 15.08 -15.26 -43.54
C GLY A 30 14.40 -14.07 -42.86
N GLY A 31 14.62 -12.85 -43.35
CA GLY A 31 13.96 -11.65 -42.83
C GLY A 31 12.45 -11.67 -43.05
N LEU A 32 11.97 -12.11 -44.22
CA LEU A 32 10.54 -12.23 -44.49
C LEU A 32 9.86 -13.30 -43.63
N ILE A 33 10.50 -14.48 -43.47
CA ILE A 33 9.98 -15.55 -42.61
C ILE A 33 9.86 -15.07 -41.17
N LEU A 34 10.90 -14.41 -40.65
CA LEU A 34 10.90 -13.90 -39.28
C LEU A 34 9.83 -12.81 -39.07
N ALA A 35 9.71 -11.87 -40.02
CA ALA A 35 8.67 -10.83 -39.98
C ALA A 35 7.26 -11.43 -40.07
N GLY A 36 7.04 -12.39 -40.98
CA GLY A 36 5.77 -13.09 -41.16
C GLY A 36 5.36 -13.90 -39.92
N ALA A 37 6.31 -14.60 -39.29
CA ALA A 37 6.07 -15.33 -38.05
C ALA A 37 5.67 -14.37 -36.90
N TYR A 38 6.41 -13.27 -36.72
CA TYR A 38 6.08 -12.27 -35.71
C TYR A 38 4.71 -11.62 -35.97
N ALA A 39 4.43 -11.21 -37.21
CA ALA A 39 3.13 -10.66 -37.60
C ALA A 39 1.97 -11.63 -37.33
N THR A 40 2.18 -12.94 -37.57
CA THR A 40 1.19 -13.97 -37.28
C THR A 40 0.92 -14.08 -35.78
N VAL A 41 1.97 -14.12 -34.95
CA VAL A 41 1.83 -14.15 -33.48
C VAL A 41 1.08 -12.91 -32.98
N MET A 42 1.40 -11.72 -33.52
CA MET A 42 0.69 -10.48 -33.18
C MET A 42 -0.78 -10.51 -33.61
N GLY A 43 -1.08 -11.03 -34.81
CA GLY A 43 -2.45 -11.17 -35.30
C GLY A 43 -3.29 -12.10 -34.42
N VAL A 44 -2.74 -13.26 -34.04
CA VAL A 44 -3.41 -14.20 -33.12
C VAL A 44 -3.60 -13.56 -31.74
N GLY A 45 -2.56 -12.92 -31.20
CA GLY A 45 -2.63 -12.24 -29.90
C GLY A 45 -3.69 -11.13 -29.86
N ALA A 46 -3.82 -10.35 -30.94
CA ALA A 46 -4.84 -9.33 -31.06
C ALA A 46 -6.26 -9.92 -31.06
N VAL A 47 -6.49 -11.03 -31.76
CA VAL A 47 -7.78 -11.74 -31.74
C VAL A 47 -8.10 -12.25 -30.33
N ILE A 48 -7.13 -12.87 -29.65
CA ILE A 48 -7.30 -13.35 -28.27
C ILE A 48 -7.62 -12.19 -27.32
N ALA A 49 -6.90 -11.07 -27.42
CA ALA A 49 -7.13 -9.89 -26.58
C ALA A 49 -8.56 -9.34 -26.74
N LEU A 50 -9.06 -9.29 -27.98
CA LEU A 50 -10.43 -8.85 -28.28
C LEU A 50 -11.48 -9.80 -27.71
N LEU A 51 -11.28 -11.11 -27.83
CA LEU A 51 -12.24 -12.12 -27.37
C LEU A 51 -12.31 -12.21 -25.84
N HIS A 52 -11.16 -12.15 -25.16
CA HIS A 52 -11.08 -12.32 -23.72
C HIS A 52 -11.15 -11.00 -22.92
N ARG A 53 -11.15 -9.85 -23.61
CA ARG A 53 -11.01 -8.52 -22.99
C ARG A 53 -9.83 -8.45 -22.01
N SER A 54 -8.79 -9.22 -22.31
CA SER A 54 -7.55 -9.27 -21.54
C SER A 54 -6.42 -8.73 -22.40
N PRO A 55 -5.48 -7.98 -21.80
CA PRO A 55 -4.37 -7.42 -22.54
C PRO A 55 -3.43 -8.55 -22.99
N TRP A 56 -3.08 -8.59 -24.28
CA TRP A 56 -2.05 -9.50 -24.78
C TRP A 56 -0.68 -8.81 -24.70
N ILE A 57 0.06 -9.05 -23.61
CA ILE A 57 1.36 -8.43 -23.35
C ILE A 57 2.43 -9.50 -23.39
N LEU A 58 3.22 -9.51 -24.46
CA LEU A 58 4.44 -10.31 -24.53
C LEU A 58 5.58 -9.62 -23.80
N PRO A 59 6.56 -10.40 -23.28
CA PRO A 59 7.78 -9.84 -22.70
C PRO A 59 8.48 -8.85 -23.66
N PRO A 60 9.10 -7.76 -23.15
CA PRO A 60 9.71 -6.71 -23.97
C PRO A 60 10.76 -7.21 -24.96
N TRP A 61 11.49 -8.28 -24.61
CA TRP A 61 12.53 -8.86 -25.46
C TRP A 61 12.00 -9.36 -26.81
N THR A 62 10.70 -9.61 -26.93
CA THR A 62 10.07 -10.02 -28.20
C THR A 62 10.13 -8.93 -29.27
N LEU A 63 10.31 -7.66 -28.91
CA LEU A 63 10.58 -6.56 -29.86
C LEU A 63 11.92 -6.72 -30.59
N ALA A 64 12.82 -7.57 -30.10
CA ALA A 64 14.05 -7.90 -30.83
C ALA A 64 13.78 -8.65 -32.14
N PHE A 65 12.67 -9.39 -32.25
CA PHE A 65 12.31 -10.13 -33.47
C PHE A 65 12.02 -9.22 -34.67
N PRO A 66 11.10 -8.23 -34.60
CA PRO A 66 10.89 -7.32 -35.71
C PRO A 66 12.16 -6.52 -36.01
N LEU A 67 12.90 -6.04 -35.00
CA LEU A 67 14.16 -5.33 -35.23
C LEU A 67 15.18 -6.19 -35.98
N GLY A 68 15.34 -7.46 -35.59
CA GLY A 68 16.19 -8.43 -36.29
C GLY A 68 15.72 -8.69 -37.73
N ALA A 69 14.42 -8.85 -37.95
CA ALA A 69 13.85 -9.04 -39.28
C ALA A 69 14.08 -7.81 -40.18
N ALA A 70 13.88 -6.60 -39.64
CA ALA A 70 14.15 -5.35 -40.35
C ALA A 70 15.62 -5.23 -40.72
N PHE A 71 16.54 -5.59 -39.82
CA PHE A 71 17.98 -5.58 -40.07
C PHE A 71 18.38 -6.58 -41.16
N LEU A 72 17.83 -7.81 -41.12
CA LEU A 72 18.04 -8.82 -42.17
C LEU A 72 17.54 -8.36 -43.54
N CYS A 73 16.33 -7.81 -43.61
CA CYS A 73 15.76 -7.28 -44.85
C CYS A 73 16.54 -6.06 -45.37
N TRP A 74 17.01 -5.19 -44.48
CA TRP A 74 17.87 -4.06 -44.85
C TRP A 74 19.21 -4.53 -45.42
N GLY A 75 19.89 -5.46 -44.73
CA GLY A 75 21.14 -6.06 -45.21
C GLY A 75 20.96 -6.78 -46.55
N ALA A 76 19.83 -7.46 -46.74
CA ALA A 76 19.47 -8.07 -48.02
C ALA A 76 19.34 -7.01 -49.13
N ARG A 77 18.69 -5.87 -48.87
CA ARG A 77 18.55 -4.78 -49.84
C ARG A 77 19.91 -4.18 -50.24
N VAL A 78 20.78 -3.92 -49.27
CA VAL A 78 22.14 -3.40 -49.54
C VAL A 78 22.92 -4.40 -50.40
N ARG A 79 22.89 -5.68 -50.03
CA ARG A 79 23.59 -6.74 -50.77
C ARG A 79 23.05 -6.93 -52.18
N ILE A 80 21.74 -6.93 -52.37
CA ILE A 80 21.09 -7.06 -53.69
C ILE A 80 21.48 -5.86 -54.57
N ARG A 81 21.42 -4.63 -54.03
CA ARG A 81 21.81 -3.42 -54.76
C ARG A 81 23.26 -3.45 -55.24
N ASN A 82 24.16 -4.04 -54.44
CA ASN A 82 25.58 -4.12 -54.76
C ASN A 82 25.96 -5.34 -55.63
N SER A 83 25.02 -6.25 -55.93
CA SER A 83 25.32 -7.53 -56.60
C SER A 83 25.24 -7.51 -58.13
N GLU A 84 25.12 -6.33 -58.77
CA GLU A 84 25.08 -6.18 -60.25
C GLU A 84 24.11 -7.16 -60.98
N GLY A 85 22.99 -7.52 -60.33
CA GLY A 85 21.99 -8.44 -60.89
C GLY A 85 22.17 -9.92 -60.54
N ALA A 86 23.22 -10.30 -59.80
CA ALA A 86 23.46 -11.69 -59.40
C ALA A 86 22.47 -12.20 -58.33
N LEU A 87 21.88 -11.31 -57.53
CA LEU A 87 20.89 -11.66 -56.50
C LEU A 87 19.52 -11.03 -56.79
N THR A 88 18.46 -11.80 -56.57
CA THR A 88 17.07 -11.31 -56.57
C THR A 88 16.47 -11.39 -55.15
N GLY A 89 15.24 -10.88 -55.00
CA GLY A 89 14.52 -10.85 -53.72
C GLY A 89 14.28 -9.45 -53.14
N ALA A 90 14.46 -8.39 -53.93
CA ALA A 90 14.22 -7.02 -53.46
C ALA A 90 12.77 -6.81 -52.98
N ALA A 91 11.79 -7.42 -53.65
CA ALA A 91 10.39 -7.39 -53.24
C ALA A 91 10.15 -8.12 -51.91
N LEU A 92 10.77 -9.31 -51.72
CA LEU A 92 10.68 -10.06 -50.46
C LEU A 92 11.26 -9.26 -49.30
N ALA A 93 12.44 -8.66 -49.51
CA ALA A 93 13.05 -7.78 -48.52
C ALA A 93 12.20 -6.52 -48.25
N ALA A 94 11.51 -5.99 -49.26
CA ALA A 94 10.60 -4.86 -49.09
C ALA A 94 9.38 -5.22 -48.22
N TRP A 95 8.72 -6.34 -48.52
CA TRP A 95 7.59 -6.84 -47.75
C TRP A 95 7.98 -7.22 -46.32
N GLY A 96 9.12 -7.90 -46.14
CA GLY A 96 9.63 -8.25 -44.81
C GLY A 96 9.94 -7.02 -43.96
N LEU A 97 10.55 -5.99 -44.56
CA LEU A 97 10.80 -4.72 -43.89
C LEU A 97 9.49 -4.00 -43.54
N TRP A 98 8.53 -3.95 -44.47
CA TRP A 98 7.23 -3.31 -44.24
C TRP A 98 6.43 -4.02 -43.12
N LEU A 99 6.36 -5.35 -43.15
CA LEU A 99 5.68 -6.15 -42.13
C LEU A 99 6.33 -5.96 -40.75
N SER A 100 7.66 -6.09 -40.69
CA SER A 100 8.40 -5.93 -39.44
C SER A 100 8.18 -4.55 -38.83
N LEU A 101 8.33 -3.48 -39.61
CA LEU A 101 8.15 -2.12 -39.12
C LEU A 101 6.70 -1.86 -38.72
N SER A 102 5.73 -2.29 -39.52
CA SER A 102 4.31 -2.05 -39.22
C SER A 102 3.88 -2.74 -37.93
N PHE A 103 4.11 -4.05 -37.81
CA PHE A 103 3.72 -4.80 -36.61
C PHE A 103 4.60 -4.48 -35.40
N GLY A 104 5.90 -4.29 -35.59
CA GLY A 104 6.82 -3.92 -34.53
C GLY A 104 6.52 -2.55 -33.92
N LEU A 105 6.26 -1.53 -34.76
CA LEU A 105 5.90 -0.19 -34.28
C LEU A 105 4.51 -0.15 -33.67
N VAL A 106 3.51 -0.81 -34.27
CA VAL A 106 2.15 -0.86 -33.71
C VAL A 106 2.15 -1.56 -32.34
N TYR A 107 2.80 -2.72 -32.24
CA TYR A 107 2.90 -3.43 -30.96
C TYR A 107 3.74 -2.65 -29.95
N GLY A 108 4.85 -2.04 -30.36
CA GLY A 108 5.67 -1.19 -29.50
C GLY A 108 4.89 0.02 -28.94
N ALA A 109 4.07 0.66 -29.78
CA ALA A 109 3.20 1.75 -29.36
C ALA A 109 2.10 1.26 -28.39
N TYR A 110 1.45 0.13 -28.69
CA TYR A 110 0.47 -0.50 -27.81
C TYR A 110 1.08 -0.86 -26.45
N TYR A 111 2.23 -1.53 -26.44
CA TYR A 111 2.95 -1.91 -25.23
C TYR A 111 3.30 -0.67 -24.39
N SER A 112 3.86 0.36 -25.02
CA SER A 112 4.26 1.59 -24.34
C SER A 112 3.05 2.32 -23.76
N ALA A 113 1.95 2.42 -24.50
CA ALA A 113 0.72 3.05 -24.03
C ALA A 113 0.13 2.30 -22.82
N CYS A 114 0.07 0.98 -22.87
CA CYS A 114 -0.36 0.15 -21.74
C CYS A 114 0.56 0.35 -20.53
N TYR A 115 1.86 0.26 -20.73
CA TYR A 115 2.85 0.46 -19.67
C TYR A 115 2.67 1.80 -18.98
N PHE A 116 2.69 2.91 -19.73
CA PHE A 116 2.54 4.25 -19.16
C PHE A 116 1.17 4.44 -18.50
N SER A 117 0.09 3.95 -19.10
CA SER A 117 -1.24 4.07 -18.51
C SER A 117 -1.36 3.34 -17.17
N ILE A 118 -0.90 2.08 -17.12
CA ILE A 118 -1.00 1.23 -15.92
C ILE A 118 -0.11 1.78 -14.81
N THR A 119 1.15 2.09 -15.12
CA THR A 119 2.11 2.59 -14.14
C THR A 119 1.71 3.94 -13.59
N ASN A 120 1.27 4.88 -14.45
CA ASN A 120 0.82 6.19 -14.01
C ASN A 120 -0.45 6.12 -13.13
N GLN A 121 -1.44 5.30 -13.49
CA GLN A 121 -2.65 5.13 -12.68
C GLN A 121 -2.36 4.47 -11.33
N ALA A 122 -1.53 3.42 -11.32
CA ALA A 122 -1.18 2.72 -10.09
C ALA A 122 -0.36 3.60 -9.14
N SER A 123 0.62 4.35 -9.67
CA SER A 123 1.39 5.32 -8.89
C SER A 123 0.49 6.43 -8.33
N ALA A 124 -0.37 7.04 -9.15
CA ALA A 124 -1.29 8.08 -8.68
C ALA A 124 -2.23 7.57 -7.58
N PHE A 125 -2.73 6.33 -7.69
CA PHE A 125 -3.57 5.72 -6.66
C PHE A 125 -2.79 5.46 -5.35
N ALA A 126 -1.56 4.94 -5.45
CA ALA A 126 -0.71 4.71 -4.29
C ALA A 126 -0.30 6.02 -3.61
N ASP A 127 -0.03 7.08 -4.37
CA ASP A 127 0.25 8.42 -3.86
C ASP A 127 -0.96 8.95 -3.08
N GLU A 128 -2.18 8.84 -3.62
CA GLU A 128 -3.41 9.26 -2.94
C GLU A 128 -3.66 8.46 -1.65
N TRP A 129 -3.32 7.17 -1.64
CA TRP A 129 -3.42 6.33 -0.44
C TRP A 129 -2.38 6.72 0.63
N LEU A 130 -1.14 7.03 0.24
CA LEU A 130 -0.11 7.54 1.15
C LEU A 130 -0.50 8.92 1.70
N ASP A 131 -1.10 9.77 0.88
CA ASP A 131 -1.62 11.06 1.32
C ASP A 131 -2.75 10.89 2.34
N ASP A 132 -3.63 9.90 2.19
CA ASP A 132 -4.64 9.59 3.21
C ASP A 132 -4.00 9.22 4.56
N LEU A 133 -2.91 8.44 4.55
CA LEU A 133 -2.17 8.11 5.77
C LEU A 133 -1.53 9.34 6.41
N LYS A 134 -0.87 10.19 5.62
CA LYS A 134 -0.20 11.41 6.12
C LYS A 134 -1.17 12.41 6.74
N ASN A 135 -2.41 12.45 6.26
CA ASN A 135 -3.44 13.38 6.70
C ASN A 135 -4.38 12.78 7.76
N ASP A 136 -3.96 11.70 8.44
CA ASP A 136 -4.75 11.00 9.47
C ASP A 136 -6.14 10.53 8.99
N ARG A 137 -6.29 10.27 7.70
CA ARG A 137 -7.52 9.71 7.10
C ARG A 137 -7.43 8.19 7.03
N LEU A 138 -7.11 7.56 8.15
CA LEU A 138 -6.82 6.13 8.26
C LEU A 138 -7.98 5.25 7.77
N ASP A 139 -9.22 5.68 7.99
CA ASP A 139 -10.42 4.97 7.53
C ASP A 139 -10.48 4.89 5.99
N LEU A 140 -10.14 5.99 5.29
CA LEU A 140 -10.11 6.04 3.83
C LEU A 140 -8.92 5.26 3.26
N ALA A 141 -7.76 5.35 3.91
CA ALA A 141 -6.59 4.56 3.54
C ALA A 141 -6.90 3.06 3.66
N PHE A 142 -7.52 2.62 4.76
CA PHE A 142 -7.92 1.22 4.90
C PHE A 142 -8.97 0.82 3.86
N LEU A 143 -9.96 1.68 3.59
CA LEU A 143 -10.96 1.45 2.55
C LEU A 143 -10.32 1.19 1.17
N LYS A 144 -9.27 1.94 0.83
CA LYS A 144 -8.44 1.77 -0.38
C LYS A 144 -7.51 0.56 -0.32
N SER A 145 -7.29 -0.04 0.85
CA SER A 145 -6.61 -1.33 1.00
C SER A 145 -7.56 -2.53 0.86
N LEU A 146 -8.87 -2.32 0.90
CA LEU A 146 -9.86 -3.36 0.67
C LEU A 146 -10.05 -3.61 -0.84
N PRO A 147 -10.21 -4.88 -1.25
CA PRO A 147 -10.66 -5.21 -2.60
C PRO A 147 -11.94 -4.44 -2.96
N PRO A 148 -12.14 -4.07 -4.24
CA PRO A 148 -13.35 -3.37 -4.68
C PRO A 148 -14.63 -4.15 -4.36
N ASP A 149 -14.58 -5.47 -4.48
CA ASP A 149 -15.65 -6.38 -4.06
C ASP A 149 -15.78 -6.40 -2.54
N GLY A 150 -16.79 -5.69 -2.04
CA GLY A 150 -17.08 -5.59 -0.60
C GLY A 150 -16.61 -4.29 0.05
N ARG A 151 -16.09 -3.33 -0.72
CA ARG A 151 -15.76 -2.00 -0.23
C ARG A 151 -17.05 -1.26 0.18
N PRO A 152 -17.22 -0.85 1.46
CA PRO A 152 -18.35 -0.03 1.86
C PRO A 152 -18.27 1.38 1.23
N ALA A 153 -19.39 2.12 1.24
CA ALA A 153 -19.39 3.52 0.82
C ALA A 153 -18.50 4.38 1.74
N ALA A 154 -17.85 5.41 1.18
CA ALA A 154 -17.10 6.40 1.95
C ALA A 154 -18.05 7.50 2.46
N ASP A 155 -18.76 7.23 3.56
CA ASP A 155 -19.71 8.17 4.19
C ASP A 155 -19.38 8.43 5.67
N ALA A 156 -20.20 9.23 6.35
CA ALA A 156 -20.02 9.58 7.76
C ALA A 156 -20.05 8.39 8.74
N HIS A 157 -20.50 7.21 8.29
CA HIS A 157 -20.57 5.98 9.08
C HIS A 157 -19.49 4.96 8.66
N LEU A 158 -18.54 5.36 7.80
CA LEU A 158 -17.48 4.48 7.29
C LEU A 158 -16.75 3.76 8.42
N ARG A 159 -16.23 4.50 9.41
CA ARG A 159 -15.49 3.92 10.55
C ARG A 159 -16.29 2.85 11.29
N ALA A 160 -17.58 3.10 11.52
CA ALA A 160 -18.43 2.17 12.23
C ALA A 160 -18.64 0.86 11.46
N ARG A 161 -18.72 0.92 10.12
CA ARG A 161 -18.76 -0.29 9.29
C ARG A 161 -17.42 -1.01 9.27
N LEU A 162 -16.30 -0.28 9.16
CA LEU A 162 -14.98 -0.90 9.17
C LEU A 162 -14.72 -1.67 10.48
N GLU A 163 -15.01 -1.05 11.62
CA GLU A 163 -14.86 -1.69 12.94
C GLU A 163 -15.81 -2.89 13.15
N LEU A 164 -17.00 -2.88 12.53
CA LEU A 164 -17.97 -3.97 12.64
C LEU A 164 -17.63 -5.14 11.72
N ASP A 165 -17.30 -4.84 10.46
CA ASP A 165 -17.16 -5.82 9.39
C ASP A 165 -15.75 -6.42 9.36
N HIS A 166 -14.73 -5.66 9.78
CA HIS A 166 -13.32 -6.05 9.66
C HIS A 166 -12.59 -6.28 10.98
N ASP A 167 -13.23 -6.12 12.13
CA ASP A 167 -12.61 -6.38 13.44
C ASP A 167 -13.46 -7.30 14.34
N SER A 168 -13.85 -8.45 13.77
CA SER A 168 -14.68 -9.46 14.43
C SER A 168 -13.87 -10.60 15.11
N GLY A 169 -12.54 -10.48 15.18
CA GLY A 169 -11.70 -11.50 15.82
C GLY A 169 -11.72 -11.45 17.36
N PRO A 170 -11.00 -12.38 18.02
CA PRO A 170 -10.87 -12.41 19.47
C PRO A 170 -10.43 -11.06 20.03
N GLU A 171 -11.01 -10.65 21.16
CA GLU A 171 -10.75 -9.35 21.79
C GLU A 171 -11.15 -8.13 20.92
N GLY A 172 -11.94 -8.33 19.86
CA GLY A 172 -12.36 -7.26 18.95
C GLY A 172 -11.25 -6.76 18.02
N LYS A 173 -10.24 -7.60 17.76
CA LYS A 173 -9.16 -7.34 16.81
C LYS A 173 -9.47 -7.93 15.45
N GLY A 174 -9.04 -7.28 14.39
CA GLY A 174 -9.02 -7.86 13.05
C GLY A 174 -8.21 -7.01 12.08
N PRO A 175 -8.37 -7.25 10.77
CA PRO A 175 -7.64 -6.53 9.73
C PRO A 175 -7.61 -5.01 9.85
N PHE A 176 -8.66 -4.35 10.35
CA PHE A 176 -8.67 -2.89 10.47
C PHE A 176 -7.81 -2.42 11.65
N THR A 177 -7.95 -3.06 12.81
CA THR A 177 -7.06 -2.83 13.95
C THR A 177 -5.61 -3.11 13.58
N ASP A 178 -5.32 -4.24 12.93
CA ASP A 178 -3.96 -4.62 12.53
C ASP A 178 -3.36 -3.61 11.53
N PHE A 179 -4.17 -3.09 10.62
CA PHE A 179 -3.77 -2.03 9.70
C PHE A 179 -3.33 -0.76 10.44
N ARG A 180 -4.17 -0.26 11.36
CA ARG A 180 -3.86 0.93 12.17
C ARG A 180 -2.64 0.73 13.07
N GLN A 181 -2.40 -0.51 13.50
CA GLN A 181 -1.26 -0.87 14.34
C GLN A 181 0.00 -1.22 13.53
N SER A 182 -0.09 -1.29 12.20
CA SER A 182 1.05 -1.60 11.37
C SER A 182 2.14 -0.55 11.50
N GLN A 183 3.40 -1.00 11.47
CA GLN A 183 4.56 -0.16 11.71
C GLN A 183 4.60 1.06 10.77
N LEU A 184 4.29 0.87 9.49
CA LEU A 184 4.30 1.96 8.52
C LEU A 184 3.22 3.01 8.79
N VAL A 185 1.99 2.58 9.12
CA VAL A 185 0.89 3.51 9.41
C VAL A 185 1.26 4.37 10.61
N ARG A 186 1.81 3.76 11.67
CA ARG A 186 2.27 4.51 12.86
C ARG A 186 3.40 5.47 12.56
N GLN A 187 4.34 5.06 11.71
CA GLN A 187 5.47 5.90 11.33
C GLN A 187 5.03 7.15 10.56
N LEU A 188 4.06 6.99 9.65
CA LEU A 188 3.49 8.11 8.89
C LEU A 188 2.56 8.98 9.76
N GLU A 189 1.85 8.38 10.72
CA GLU A 189 1.05 9.10 11.71
C GLU A 189 1.93 9.99 12.60
N GLN A 190 3.09 9.48 13.04
CA GLN A 190 4.03 10.20 13.91
C GLN A 190 4.62 11.45 13.26
N GLY A 191 5.04 11.35 12.00
CA GLY A 191 5.72 12.46 11.33
C GLY A 191 4.77 13.47 10.69
N GLY A 192 3.53 13.09 10.40
CA GLY A 192 2.46 13.98 9.95
C GLY A 192 2.87 14.81 8.72
N THR A 193 2.71 16.13 8.79
CA THR A 193 3.07 17.01 7.66
C THR A 193 4.58 17.15 7.44
N ALA A 194 5.41 16.78 8.41
CA ALA A 194 6.87 16.83 8.25
C ALA A 194 7.40 15.68 7.37
N ASP A 195 6.59 14.63 7.16
CA ASP A 195 7.00 13.46 6.40
C ASP A 195 7.11 13.73 4.91
N LYS A 196 8.25 13.34 4.37
CA LYS A 196 8.51 13.34 2.93
C LYS A 196 8.37 11.92 2.42
N VAL A 197 7.43 11.75 1.50
CA VAL A 197 7.22 10.48 0.80
C VAL A 197 7.53 10.74 -0.66
N GLU A 198 8.62 10.15 -1.14
CA GLU A 198 9.13 10.34 -2.50
C GLU A 198 8.96 9.03 -3.28
N SER A 199 8.26 9.08 -4.42
CA SER A 199 8.18 7.93 -5.30
C SER A 199 9.54 7.66 -5.94
N LEU A 200 10.02 6.43 -5.80
CA LEU A 200 11.22 5.92 -6.49
C LEU A 200 10.86 5.26 -7.83
N GLY A 201 9.57 5.31 -8.22
CA GLY A 201 9.04 4.76 -9.46
C GLY A 201 8.53 3.32 -9.34
N VAL A 202 8.06 2.79 -10.47
CA VAL A 202 7.55 1.42 -10.56
C VAL A 202 8.72 0.43 -10.65
N GLN A 203 8.81 -0.49 -9.69
CA GLN A 203 9.81 -1.56 -9.68
C GLN A 203 9.44 -2.70 -10.62
N SER A 204 8.18 -3.12 -10.57
CA SER A 204 7.67 -4.20 -11.40
C SER A 204 6.19 -4.04 -11.67
N TRP A 205 5.72 -4.62 -12.76
CA TRP A 205 4.30 -4.73 -13.06
C TRP A 205 4.05 -6.03 -13.83
N GLY A 206 2.83 -6.56 -13.68
CA GLY A 206 2.43 -7.79 -14.32
C GLY A 206 0.92 -7.87 -14.46
N TYR A 207 0.46 -8.80 -15.29
CA TYR A 207 -0.93 -9.17 -15.41
C TYR A 207 -1.10 -10.61 -14.92
N GLU A 208 -1.68 -10.78 -13.73
CA GLU A 208 -1.84 -12.07 -13.07
C GLU A 208 -3.32 -12.28 -12.73
N GLN A 209 -3.83 -13.48 -13.06
CA GLN A 209 -5.19 -13.91 -12.69
C GLN A 209 -6.31 -12.92 -13.06
N GLY A 210 -6.17 -12.20 -14.17
CA GLY A 210 -7.18 -11.24 -14.62
C GLY A 210 -6.99 -9.81 -14.13
N SER A 211 -6.01 -9.58 -13.24
CA SER A 211 -5.72 -8.30 -12.60
C SER A 211 -4.35 -7.75 -13.00
N TYR A 212 -4.20 -6.43 -13.07
CA TYR A 212 -2.86 -5.84 -13.07
C TYR A 212 -2.35 -5.74 -11.64
N GLN A 213 -1.09 -6.12 -11.44
CA GLN A 213 -0.38 -5.91 -10.19
C GLN A 213 0.84 -5.04 -10.47
N VAL A 214 0.99 -3.96 -9.72
CA VAL A 214 2.09 -3.00 -9.86
C VAL A 214 2.76 -2.82 -8.51
N GLN A 215 4.09 -2.92 -8.48
CA GLN A 215 4.89 -2.61 -7.30
C GLN A 215 5.53 -1.24 -7.47
N VAL A 216 5.15 -0.30 -6.62
CA VAL A 216 5.67 1.06 -6.61
C VAL A 216 6.57 1.23 -5.39
N ALA A 217 7.80 1.66 -5.61
CA ALA A 217 8.73 1.92 -4.52
C ALA A 217 8.63 3.37 -4.05
N TYR A 218 8.77 3.56 -2.74
CA TYR A 218 8.74 4.84 -2.07
C TYR A 218 9.89 4.95 -1.09
N ARG A 219 10.43 6.16 -0.96
CA ARG A 219 11.29 6.54 0.16
C ARG A 219 10.47 7.38 1.12
N VAL A 220 10.33 6.89 2.35
CA VAL A 220 9.68 7.58 3.45
C VAL A 220 10.77 8.15 4.35
N THR A 221 10.80 9.48 4.48
CA THR A 221 11.72 10.20 5.35
C THR A 221 10.92 10.90 6.43
N THR A 222 11.09 10.44 7.66
CA THR A 222 10.53 11.04 8.88
C THR A 222 11.66 11.62 9.73
N PRO A 223 11.35 12.44 10.75
CA PRO A 223 12.36 12.90 11.69
C PRO A 223 13.11 11.75 12.39
N ALA A 224 12.44 10.62 12.63
CA ALA A 224 13.02 9.45 13.30
C ALA A 224 13.81 8.53 12.36
N MET A 225 13.44 8.42 11.09
CA MET A 225 14.05 7.40 10.23
C MET A 225 13.87 7.67 8.74
N ILE A 226 14.72 6.99 7.96
CA ILE A 226 14.61 6.89 6.51
C ILE A 226 14.36 5.42 6.17
N SER A 227 13.28 5.15 5.45
CA SER A 227 12.90 3.80 5.04
C SER A 227 12.51 3.75 3.58
N GLU A 228 12.78 2.63 2.93
CA GLU A 228 12.27 2.35 1.59
C GLU A 228 11.15 1.30 1.71
N VAL A 229 9.99 1.61 1.15
CA VAL A 229 8.80 0.74 1.18
C VAL A 229 8.35 0.44 -0.23
N SER A 230 7.84 -0.77 -0.45
CA SER A 230 7.26 -1.20 -1.71
C SER A 230 5.77 -1.42 -1.52
N ALA A 231 4.96 -0.61 -2.21
CA ALA A 231 3.51 -0.71 -2.23
C ALA A 231 3.08 -1.59 -3.42
N THR A 232 2.37 -2.67 -3.13
CA THR A 232 1.76 -3.51 -4.15
C THR A 232 0.32 -3.08 -4.37
N VAL A 233 0.05 -2.48 -5.52
CA VAL A 233 -1.28 -2.05 -5.95
C VAL A 233 -1.83 -3.06 -6.94
N VAL A 234 -3.10 -3.42 -6.79
CA VAL A 234 -3.79 -4.36 -7.68
C VAL A 234 -5.04 -3.73 -8.24
N GLU A 235 -5.27 -3.90 -9.53
CA GLU A 235 -6.51 -3.54 -10.20
C GLU A 235 -7.44 -4.75 -10.21
N ASN A 236 -8.63 -4.63 -9.61
CA ASN A 236 -9.64 -5.68 -9.66
C ASN A 236 -10.96 -5.11 -10.15
N ALA A 237 -11.76 -5.93 -10.83
CA ALA A 237 -13.12 -5.58 -11.18
C ALA A 237 -14.00 -5.63 -9.92
N ASP A 238 -14.92 -4.68 -9.80
CA ASP A 238 -16.01 -4.76 -8.83
C ASP A 238 -17.19 -5.60 -9.37
N ASN A 239 -18.24 -5.76 -8.56
CA ASN A 239 -19.48 -6.44 -8.93
C ASN A 239 -20.18 -5.87 -10.19
N THR A 240 -19.88 -4.62 -10.60
CA THR A 240 -20.42 -4.00 -11.82
C THR A 240 -19.53 -4.25 -13.05
N GLY A 241 -18.36 -4.85 -12.84
CA GLY A 241 -17.32 -5.03 -13.84
C GLY A 241 -16.42 -3.80 -14.01
N ALA A 242 -16.61 -2.74 -13.21
CA ALA A 242 -15.76 -1.56 -13.23
C ALA A 242 -14.45 -1.89 -12.48
N ARG A 243 -13.33 -1.58 -13.11
CA ARG A 243 -12.01 -1.86 -12.55
C ARG A 243 -11.59 -0.75 -11.60
N GLN A 244 -11.17 -1.12 -10.40
CA GLN A 244 -10.70 -0.20 -9.38
C GLN A 244 -9.39 -0.71 -8.77
N TRP A 245 -8.52 0.22 -8.43
CA TRP A 245 -7.28 -0.06 -7.73
C TRP A 245 -7.51 -0.25 -6.23
N TYR A 246 -6.66 -1.06 -5.62
CA TYR A 246 -6.54 -1.17 -4.16
C TYR A 246 -5.11 -1.53 -3.75
N VAL A 247 -4.71 -1.14 -2.54
CA VAL A 247 -3.41 -1.50 -1.97
C VAL A 247 -3.51 -2.90 -1.36
N LYS A 248 -2.93 -3.89 -2.02
CA LYS A 248 -2.94 -5.29 -1.56
C LYS A 248 -1.98 -5.52 -0.40
N ASN A 249 -0.82 -4.89 -0.46
CA ASN A 249 0.20 -5.01 0.60
C ASN A 249 1.19 -3.84 0.53
N ILE A 250 1.82 -3.54 1.65
CA ILE A 250 2.98 -2.66 1.72
C ILE A 250 4.06 -3.32 2.56
N GLN A 251 5.27 -3.42 2.01
CA GLN A 251 6.38 -4.10 2.65
C GLN A 251 7.57 -3.14 2.77
N PRO A 252 8.26 -3.09 3.93
CA PRO A 252 9.57 -2.46 4.00
C PRO A 252 10.55 -3.27 3.14
N ASN A 253 11.26 -2.60 2.23
CA ASN A 253 12.21 -3.24 1.32
C ASN A 253 13.58 -3.44 1.99
N VAL A 254 13.93 -2.56 2.93
CA VAL A 254 15.20 -2.57 3.67
C VAL A 254 14.90 -2.25 5.14
N GLN A 255 15.77 -2.68 6.05
CA GLN A 255 15.69 -2.23 7.44
C GLN A 255 15.76 -0.70 7.48
N PRO A 256 14.85 -0.01 8.20
CA PRO A 256 14.86 1.43 8.28
C PRO A 256 16.17 1.92 8.91
N VAL A 257 16.72 3.00 8.38
CA VAL A 257 17.88 3.67 8.96
C VAL A 257 17.39 4.70 9.95
N LEU A 258 17.64 4.48 11.24
CA LEU A 258 17.30 5.45 12.29
C LEU A 258 18.17 6.70 12.14
N THR A 259 17.56 7.87 12.26
CA THR A 259 18.28 9.14 12.42
C THR A 259 18.78 9.26 13.88
N PRO A 260 19.66 10.22 14.20
CA PRO A 260 20.02 10.50 15.59
C PRO A 260 18.80 10.80 16.48
N GLU A 261 17.79 11.49 15.95
CA GLU A 261 16.55 11.74 16.69
C GLU A 261 15.74 10.45 16.86
N GLY A 262 15.67 9.56 15.87
CA GLY A 262 15.00 8.28 16.01
C GLY A 262 15.64 7.36 17.03
N GLN A 263 16.98 7.33 17.09
CA GLN A 263 17.69 6.60 18.14
C GLN A 263 17.36 7.17 19.52
N ARG A 264 17.41 8.50 19.65
CA ARG A 264 17.05 9.21 20.88
C ARG A 264 15.60 8.95 21.31
N MET A 265 14.65 8.94 20.38
CA MET A 265 13.24 8.61 20.67
C MET A 265 13.06 7.15 21.04
N THR A 266 13.86 6.24 20.48
CA THR A 266 13.87 4.83 20.88
C THR A 266 14.30 4.70 22.34
N ASP A 267 15.38 5.38 22.73
CA ASP A 267 15.88 5.36 24.11
C ASP A 267 14.85 5.96 25.09
N LEU A 268 14.28 7.13 24.77
CA LEU A 268 13.23 7.74 25.60
C LEU A 268 11.95 6.88 25.66
N SER A 269 11.62 6.17 24.58
CA SER A 269 10.45 5.30 24.57
C SER A 269 10.58 4.15 25.55
N ALA A 270 11.79 3.62 25.76
CA ALA A 270 12.05 2.56 26.73
C ALA A 270 11.83 3.06 28.17
N ASP A 271 12.29 4.28 28.49
CA ASP A 271 12.06 4.90 29.80
C ASP A 271 10.57 5.19 30.05
N ALA A 272 9.88 5.73 29.04
CA ALA A 272 8.46 6.02 29.12
C ALA A 272 7.60 4.74 29.21
N ASP A 273 7.97 3.67 28.49
CA ASP A 273 7.34 2.35 28.58
C ASP A 273 7.49 1.76 29.98
N ALA A 274 8.72 1.75 30.53
CA ALA A 274 8.97 1.30 31.88
C ALA A 274 8.17 2.09 32.92
N PHE A 275 8.06 3.41 32.75
CA PHE A 275 7.23 4.26 33.60
C PHE A 275 5.73 3.88 33.51
N ALA A 276 5.20 3.71 32.30
CA ALA A 276 3.80 3.32 32.10
C ALA A 276 3.48 1.92 32.65
N GLN A 277 4.38 0.95 32.48
CA GLN A 277 4.21 -0.39 33.05
C GLN A 277 4.18 -0.36 34.59
N ASN A 278 5.07 0.43 35.20
CA ASN A 278 5.08 0.61 36.66
C ASN A 278 3.77 1.23 37.15
N TRP A 279 3.26 2.24 36.43
CA TRP A 279 1.97 2.85 36.75
C TRP A 279 0.80 1.85 36.63
N LEU A 280 0.76 1.04 35.57
CA LEU A 280 -0.25 -0.01 35.42
C LEU A 280 -0.16 -1.06 36.52
N ASN A 281 1.04 -1.42 36.96
CA ASN A 281 1.25 -2.30 38.10
C ASN A 281 0.71 -1.68 39.40
N ASP A 282 0.90 -0.38 39.61
CA ASP A 282 0.34 0.31 40.79
C ASP A 282 -1.19 0.37 40.74
N VAL A 283 -1.78 0.62 39.57
CA VAL A 283 -3.24 0.52 39.37
C VAL A 283 -3.73 -0.90 39.66
N SER A 284 -3.03 -1.91 39.15
CA SER A 284 -3.40 -3.32 39.30
C SER A 284 -3.31 -3.81 40.75
N ASN A 285 -2.36 -3.28 41.52
CA ASN A 285 -2.16 -3.60 42.94
C ASN A 285 -2.92 -2.66 43.90
N TRP A 286 -3.84 -1.83 43.40
CA TRP A 286 -4.60 -0.85 44.18
C TRP A 286 -3.74 0.17 44.95
N ASN A 287 -2.51 0.45 44.49
CA ASN A 287 -1.60 1.46 45.03
C ASN A 287 -2.00 2.87 44.58
N TRP A 288 -3.24 3.28 44.92
CA TRP A 288 -3.87 4.47 44.37
C TRP A 288 -3.11 5.77 44.61
N ASP A 289 -2.47 5.90 45.77
CA ASP A 289 -1.67 7.08 46.10
C ASP A 289 -0.53 7.27 45.10
N LYS A 290 0.21 6.19 44.81
CA LYS A 290 1.35 6.22 43.87
C LYS A 290 0.88 6.43 42.44
N ALA A 291 -0.14 5.68 42.02
CA ALA A 291 -0.73 5.82 40.69
C ALA A 291 -1.29 7.24 40.43
N TYR A 292 -1.89 7.88 41.43
CA TYR A 292 -2.34 9.27 41.33
C TYR A 292 -1.15 10.24 41.27
N LEU A 293 -0.14 10.08 42.13
CA LEU A 293 1.07 10.92 42.13
C LEU A 293 1.77 10.90 40.76
N ASP A 294 1.77 9.76 40.08
CA ASP A 294 2.34 9.60 38.74
C ASP A 294 1.56 10.33 37.62
N THR A 295 0.34 10.82 37.90
CA THR A 295 -0.39 11.71 36.98
C THR A 295 0.00 13.19 37.12
N LEU A 296 0.67 13.55 38.21
CA LEU A 296 1.05 14.93 38.51
C LEU A 296 2.38 15.31 37.84
N LEU A 297 2.56 16.62 37.61
CA LEU A 297 3.86 17.17 37.22
C LEU A 297 4.92 16.85 38.30
N PRO A 298 6.21 16.64 37.94
CA PRO A 298 7.24 16.21 38.89
C PRO A 298 7.38 17.10 40.14
N ALA A 299 7.28 18.43 39.96
CA ALA A 299 7.34 19.39 41.07
C ALA A 299 6.11 19.28 42.00
N GLU A 300 4.92 19.09 41.43
CA GLU A 300 3.67 18.93 42.18
C GLU A 300 3.61 17.57 42.87
N ARG A 301 4.10 16.51 42.22
CA ARG A 301 4.22 15.16 42.76
C ARG A 301 4.96 15.16 44.09
N LYS A 302 6.17 15.73 44.11
CA LYS A 302 7.01 15.84 45.33
C LYS A 302 6.32 16.65 46.43
N LYS A 303 5.64 17.74 46.05
CA LYS A 303 4.92 18.59 47.00
C LYS A 303 3.74 17.85 47.62
N GLN A 304 2.88 17.24 46.81
CA GLN A 304 1.68 16.57 47.28
C GLN A 304 1.99 15.29 48.06
N ASP A 305 3.04 14.54 47.70
CA ASP A 305 3.46 13.36 48.47
C ASP A 305 3.94 13.73 49.88
N LYS A 306 4.60 14.87 50.03
CA LYS A 306 5.04 15.39 51.34
C LYS A 306 3.89 15.95 52.17
N GLU A 307 3.02 16.76 51.55
CA GLU A 307 1.99 17.51 52.28
C GLU A 307 0.74 16.68 52.59
N ARG A 308 0.33 15.80 51.66
CA ARG A 308 -0.89 14.95 51.73
C ARG A 308 -2.15 15.68 52.27
N GLY A 309 -2.28 16.98 51.96
CA GLY A 309 -3.38 17.82 52.44
C GLY A 309 -4.68 17.64 51.64
N GLU A 310 -5.60 18.59 51.78
CA GLU A 310 -6.93 18.56 51.14
C GLU A 310 -6.86 18.43 49.61
N LYS A 311 -5.90 19.09 48.96
CA LYS A 311 -5.69 19.00 47.51
C LYS A 311 -5.34 17.58 47.05
N PHE A 312 -4.49 16.89 47.82
CA PHE A 312 -4.14 15.49 47.54
C PHE A 312 -5.37 14.59 47.68
N ALA A 313 -6.13 14.73 48.77
CA ALA A 313 -7.34 13.95 48.99
C ALA A 313 -8.39 14.18 47.89
N ALA A 314 -8.57 15.43 47.45
CA ALA A 314 -9.50 15.78 46.37
C ALA A 314 -9.05 15.21 45.01
N GLY A 315 -7.77 15.36 44.66
CA GLY A 315 -7.22 14.83 43.41
C GLY A 315 -7.23 13.31 43.36
N LEU A 316 -6.83 12.63 44.45
CA LEU A 316 -6.93 11.18 44.57
C LEU A 316 -8.38 10.70 44.42
N LYS A 317 -9.35 11.42 45.00
CA LYS A 317 -10.77 11.11 44.82
C LYS A 317 -11.20 11.22 43.36
N ALA A 318 -10.80 12.28 42.65
CA ALA A 318 -11.10 12.47 41.22
C ALA A 318 -10.43 11.38 40.36
N PHE A 319 -9.16 11.08 40.62
CA PHE A 319 -8.43 9.99 39.96
C PHE A 319 -9.17 8.65 40.08
N ARG A 320 -9.65 8.32 41.29
CA ARG A 320 -10.44 7.10 41.55
C ARG A 320 -11.83 7.10 40.93
N GLN A 321 -12.33 8.26 40.49
CA GLN A 321 -13.54 8.38 39.69
C GLN A 321 -13.25 8.25 38.18
N GLY A 322 -11.99 8.01 37.81
CA GLY A 322 -11.54 7.81 36.44
C GLY A 322 -11.35 9.10 35.65
N ASP A 323 -10.93 10.19 36.31
CA ASP A 323 -10.66 11.49 35.65
C ASP A 323 -9.50 11.42 34.64
N VAL A 324 -8.64 10.41 34.76
CA VAL A 324 -7.58 10.10 33.77
C VAL A 324 -8.15 9.52 32.47
N VAL A 325 -9.38 8.99 32.47
CA VAL A 325 -9.98 8.32 31.30
C VAL A 325 -10.60 9.35 30.34
N ARG A 326 -10.10 9.38 29.11
CA ARG A 326 -10.61 10.21 28.02
C ARG A 326 -11.33 9.34 26.99
N ALA A 327 -12.53 9.77 26.61
CA ALA A 327 -13.39 9.06 25.68
C ALA A 327 -14.03 10.06 24.71
N ASP A 328 -13.18 10.82 24.02
CA ASP A 328 -13.61 11.86 23.10
C ASP A 328 -14.54 11.28 22.02
N PRO A 329 -15.71 11.88 21.76
CA PRO A 329 -16.62 11.43 20.70
C PRO A 329 -15.97 11.25 19.33
N GLU A 330 -14.94 12.03 18.99
CA GLU A 330 -14.26 11.98 17.69
C GLU A 330 -13.29 10.80 17.59
N THR A 331 -12.67 10.39 18.70
CA THR A 331 -11.66 9.32 18.71
C THR A 331 -12.20 7.99 19.21
N PHE A 332 -13.11 8.01 20.19
CA PHE A 332 -13.65 6.81 20.83
C PHE A 332 -14.90 6.28 20.11
N TRP A 333 -14.72 5.15 19.44
CA TRP A 333 -15.79 4.40 18.82
C TRP A 333 -16.32 3.28 19.74
N ALA A 334 -17.64 3.16 19.82
CA ALA A 334 -18.33 2.01 20.40
C ALA A 334 -19.77 2.01 19.87
N VAL A 335 -20.47 0.88 19.98
CA VAL A 335 -21.91 0.83 19.69
C VAL A 335 -22.63 1.84 20.59
N PRO A 336 -23.49 2.75 20.07
CA PRO A 336 -24.06 3.85 20.86
C PRO A 336 -24.73 3.44 22.16
N LYS A 337 -25.41 2.28 22.18
CA LYS A 337 -26.09 1.74 23.37
C LYS A 337 -25.13 1.19 24.44
N GLU A 338 -23.89 0.91 24.08
CA GLU A 338 -22.86 0.31 24.93
C GLU A 338 -21.80 1.34 25.35
N LYS A 339 -21.66 2.44 24.59
CA LYS A 339 -20.63 3.47 24.79
C LYS A 339 -20.52 3.95 26.24
N ASP A 340 -21.62 4.38 26.84
CA ASP A 340 -21.62 4.89 28.22
C ASP A 340 -21.31 3.79 29.25
N LYS A 341 -21.76 2.56 29.00
CA LYS A 341 -21.48 1.40 29.87
C LYS A 341 -19.99 1.04 29.84
N ILE A 342 -19.38 1.10 28.65
CA ILE A 342 -17.95 0.85 28.48
C ILE A 342 -17.14 1.93 29.20
N ILE A 343 -17.46 3.22 29.00
CA ILE A 343 -16.78 4.33 29.68
C ILE A 343 -16.90 4.19 31.20
N ALA A 344 -18.11 3.96 31.72
CA ALA A 344 -18.32 3.74 33.15
C ALA A 344 -17.58 2.50 33.65
N GLY A 345 -17.51 1.45 32.83
CA GLY A 345 -16.77 0.23 33.09
C GLY A 345 -15.27 0.47 33.27
N VAL A 346 -14.63 1.21 32.34
CA VAL A 346 -13.21 1.57 32.43
C VAL A 346 -12.97 2.49 33.62
N ARG A 347 -13.79 3.53 33.83
CA ARG A 347 -13.65 4.41 35.00
C ARG A 347 -13.78 3.65 36.33
N GLY A 348 -14.63 2.63 36.36
CA GLY A 348 -14.82 1.76 37.52
C GLY A 348 -13.58 0.96 37.94
N ILE A 349 -12.61 0.76 37.04
CA ILE A 349 -11.31 0.10 37.33
C ILE A 349 -10.52 0.88 38.37
N PHE A 350 -10.57 2.21 38.33
CA PHE A 350 -9.87 3.10 39.28
C PHE A 350 -10.61 3.20 40.64
N GLY A 351 -11.81 2.63 40.72
CA GLY A 351 -12.65 2.60 41.92
C GLY A 351 -12.48 1.32 42.74
N LYS A 352 -13.42 1.07 43.67
CA LYS A 352 -13.50 -0.22 44.39
C LYS A 352 -14.35 -1.26 43.67
N ALA A 353 -14.95 -0.90 42.53
CA ALA A 353 -16.06 -1.64 41.95
C ALA A 353 -15.62 -2.79 41.04
N LYS A 354 -14.40 -2.74 40.48
CA LYS A 354 -13.90 -3.72 39.51
C LYS A 354 -12.46 -4.10 39.80
N ASN A 355 -12.11 -5.33 39.46
CA ASN A 355 -10.75 -5.83 39.57
C ASN A 355 -9.93 -5.30 38.38
N PRO A 356 -8.83 -4.57 38.58
CA PRO A 356 -7.95 -4.03 37.52
C PRO A 356 -7.08 -5.10 36.83
N GLU A 357 -7.47 -6.37 36.87
CA GLU A 357 -6.68 -7.45 36.28
C GLU A 357 -6.62 -7.35 34.74
N GLY A 358 -5.47 -7.71 34.17
CA GLY A 358 -5.28 -7.78 32.73
C GLY A 358 -4.95 -6.45 32.05
N LEU A 359 -4.52 -5.44 32.80
CA LEU A 359 -3.96 -4.21 32.23
C LEU A 359 -2.50 -4.44 31.85
N TYR A 360 -2.20 -4.52 30.55
CA TYR A 360 -0.83 -4.63 30.06
C TYR A 360 -0.64 -3.88 28.75
N LEU A 361 0.50 -3.19 28.62
CA LEU A 361 0.87 -2.56 27.36
C LEU A 361 1.08 -3.62 26.29
N ARG A 362 0.66 -3.30 25.06
CA ARG A 362 0.96 -4.13 23.91
C ARG A 362 2.38 -3.84 23.42
N PRO A 363 3.12 -4.84 22.93
CA PRO A 363 4.48 -4.67 22.42
C PRO A 363 4.50 -4.06 21.01
N ASN A 364 3.73 -2.99 20.80
CA ASN A 364 3.65 -2.26 19.54
C ASN A 364 4.57 -1.02 19.62
N LEU A 365 5.05 -0.54 18.47
CA LEU A 365 5.79 0.73 18.42
C LEU A 365 4.89 1.87 18.94
N PRO A 366 5.28 2.60 20.00
CA PRO A 366 4.45 3.69 20.51
C PRO A 366 4.38 4.83 19.51
N VAL A 367 3.23 5.53 19.44
CA VAL A 367 3.14 6.80 18.70
C VAL A 367 3.75 7.88 19.58
N TYR A 368 4.68 8.66 19.05
CA TYR A 368 5.31 9.75 19.81
C TYR A 368 5.11 11.10 19.11
N HIS A 369 5.10 12.15 19.92
CA HIS A 369 5.12 13.53 19.47
C HIS A 369 6.13 14.30 20.32
N ARG A 370 6.97 15.10 19.68
CA ARG A 370 7.93 15.96 20.36
C ARG A 370 7.84 17.36 19.79
N ASP A 371 7.57 18.32 20.66
CA ASP A 371 7.72 19.75 20.37
C ASP A 371 8.82 20.36 21.26
N ALA A 372 8.91 21.69 21.28
CA ALA A 372 9.92 22.39 22.07
C ALA A 372 9.69 22.28 23.60
N ASP A 373 8.45 22.01 24.02
CA ASP A 373 8.03 22.06 25.41
C ASP A 373 7.77 20.68 26.02
N GLN A 374 7.40 19.69 25.21
CA GLN A 374 6.93 18.39 25.68
C GLN A 374 7.36 17.25 24.75
N VAL A 375 7.71 16.12 25.37
CA VAL A 375 7.71 14.79 24.72
C VAL A 375 6.48 14.03 25.18
N ARG A 376 5.76 13.43 24.24
CA ARG A 376 4.57 12.62 24.47
C ARG A 376 4.72 11.26 23.79
N PHE A 377 4.43 10.18 24.52
CA PHE A 377 4.32 8.83 24.00
C PHE A 377 2.91 8.29 24.23
N ARG A 378 2.40 7.51 23.28
CA ARG A 378 1.12 6.80 23.36
C ARG A 378 1.39 5.31 23.21
N PHE A 379 1.17 4.57 24.29
CA PHE A 379 1.36 3.12 24.34
C PHE A 379 0.02 2.42 24.26
N ASP A 380 -0.14 1.49 23.33
CA ASP A 380 -1.37 0.72 23.21
C ASP A 380 -1.61 -0.14 24.45
N LEU A 381 -2.86 -0.17 24.90
CA LEU A 381 -3.34 -0.94 26.02
C LEU A 381 -4.65 -1.61 25.62
N MET A 382 -4.76 -2.89 25.92
CA MET A 382 -6.03 -3.62 25.85
C MET A 382 -6.61 -3.73 27.25
N ILE A 383 -7.85 -3.27 27.44
CA ILE A 383 -8.56 -3.37 28.72
C ILE A 383 -9.67 -4.38 28.56
N PRO A 384 -9.55 -5.59 29.12
CA PRO A 384 -10.68 -6.50 29.24
C PRO A 384 -11.64 -5.93 30.29
N LEU A 385 -12.94 -5.87 29.95
CA LEU A 385 -14.03 -5.59 30.89
C LEU A 385 -14.95 -6.82 30.96
N PRO A 386 -14.56 -7.87 31.70
CA PRO A 386 -15.34 -9.09 31.77
C PRO A 386 -16.75 -8.85 32.33
N PRO A 387 -17.75 -9.63 31.89
CA PRO A 387 -17.66 -10.65 30.83
C PRO A 387 -17.85 -10.08 29.41
N GLU A 388 -18.13 -8.79 29.29
CA GLU A 388 -18.86 -8.27 28.13
C GLU A 388 -18.01 -7.54 27.10
N TYR A 389 -16.92 -6.85 27.46
CA TYR A 389 -16.25 -5.93 26.53
C TYR A 389 -14.73 -6.05 26.47
N GLY A 390 -14.17 -5.78 25.29
CA GLY A 390 -12.76 -5.50 25.06
C GLY A 390 -12.63 -4.04 24.64
N VAL A 391 -11.76 -3.28 25.32
CA VAL A 391 -11.57 -1.85 25.06
C VAL A 391 -10.13 -1.57 24.65
N GLN A 392 -9.95 -1.15 23.40
CA GLN A 392 -8.68 -0.66 22.88
C GLN A 392 -8.48 0.78 23.37
N SER A 393 -7.32 1.00 23.97
CA SER A 393 -6.95 2.26 24.61
C SER A 393 -5.46 2.55 24.43
N GLN A 394 -5.02 3.74 24.82
CA GLN A 394 -3.61 4.10 24.89
C GLN A 394 -3.35 4.83 26.21
N VAL A 395 -2.26 4.45 26.85
CA VAL A 395 -1.71 5.21 27.96
C VAL A 395 -0.85 6.32 27.37
N VAL A 396 -1.19 7.57 27.68
CA VAL A 396 -0.45 8.75 27.23
C VAL A 396 0.52 9.17 28.32
N VAL A 397 1.81 9.09 28.00
CA VAL A 397 2.91 9.45 28.89
C VAL A 397 3.53 10.74 28.38
N THR A 398 3.73 11.72 29.27
CA THR A 398 4.35 13.01 28.91
C THR A 398 5.48 13.38 29.85
N ALA A 399 6.42 14.17 29.33
CA ALA A 399 7.43 14.86 30.13
C ALA A 399 7.78 16.22 29.52
N ASP A 400 8.28 17.13 30.35
CA ASP A 400 8.76 18.45 29.93
C ASP A 400 10.08 18.32 29.15
N ALA A 401 10.14 18.91 27.96
CA ALA A 401 11.29 18.86 27.06
C ALA A 401 12.10 20.17 27.02
N ARG A 402 11.66 21.22 27.73
CA ARG A 402 12.26 22.57 27.64
C ARG A 402 13.73 22.61 28.07
N ASN A 403 14.11 21.68 28.94
CA ASN A 403 15.47 21.57 29.48
C ASN A 403 16.27 20.41 28.87
N GLY A 404 15.84 19.88 27.72
CA GLY A 404 16.51 18.77 27.03
C GLY A 404 15.69 17.48 27.09
N ASP A 405 16.38 16.33 27.15
CA ASP A 405 15.70 15.06 27.29
C ASP A 405 15.22 14.84 28.72
N PRO A 406 13.99 14.33 28.88
CA PRO A 406 13.45 14.03 30.19
C PRO A 406 14.21 12.85 30.83
N ALA A 407 14.48 12.95 32.12
CA ALA A 407 14.96 11.81 32.91
C ALA A 407 13.77 10.91 33.29
N PRO A 408 14.01 9.66 33.72
CA PRO A 408 12.95 8.75 34.14
C PRO A 408 11.98 9.31 35.20
N ALA A 409 12.44 10.24 36.04
CA ALA A 409 11.63 10.88 37.08
C ALA A 409 10.72 12.01 36.57
N ASP A 410 10.92 12.47 35.34
CA ASP A 410 10.19 13.60 34.75
C ASP A 410 8.90 13.15 34.04
N TRP A 411 8.77 11.85 33.75
CA TRP A 411 7.57 11.26 33.15
C TRP A 411 6.36 11.34 34.07
N ARG A 412 5.18 11.51 33.46
CA ARG A 412 3.87 11.39 34.09
C ARG A 412 2.85 10.77 33.15
N ILE A 413 1.79 10.23 33.71
CA ILE A 413 0.60 9.83 32.97
C ILE A 413 -0.28 11.05 32.74
N GLU A 414 -0.48 11.41 31.48
CA GLU A 414 -1.40 12.48 31.10
C GLU A 414 -2.84 11.98 31.06
N SER A 415 -3.07 10.84 30.40
CA SER A 415 -4.39 10.27 30.20
C SER A 415 -4.36 8.78 29.85
N LEU A 416 -5.54 8.18 29.92
CA LEU A 416 -5.88 6.89 29.35
C LEU A 416 -6.96 7.12 28.28
N ASP A 417 -6.57 7.14 27.02
CA ASP A 417 -7.42 7.48 25.89
C ASP A 417 -8.09 6.22 25.33
N LEU A 418 -9.41 6.24 25.14
CA LEU A 418 -10.16 5.12 24.57
C LEU A 418 -10.35 5.31 23.05
N PHE A 419 -10.14 4.26 22.25
CA PHE A 419 -10.31 4.31 20.78
C PHE A 419 -11.43 3.43 20.25
N SER A 420 -11.58 2.24 20.81
CA SER A 420 -12.57 1.27 20.34
C SER A 420 -13.05 0.42 21.52
N GLY A 421 -14.37 0.27 21.67
CA GLY A 421 -14.99 -0.59 22.68
C GLY A 421 -15.99 -1.53 22.04
N LYS A 422 -15.78 -2.84 22.22
CA LYS A 422 -16.55 -3.89 21.54
C LYS A 422 -17.05 -4.95 22.51
N SER A 423 -18.20 -5.54 22.23
CA SER A 423 -18.67 -6.70 22.97
C SER A 423 -17.84 -7.95 22.63
N MET A 424 -17.40 -8.69 23.64
CA MET A 424 -16.67 -9.97 23.51
C MET A 424 -17.58 -11.19 23.49
N ILE A 425 -18.91 -11.02 23.62
CA ILE A 425 -19.85 -12.14 23.58
C ILE A 425 -19.90 -12.66 22.14
N ALA A 426 -19.11 -13.71 21.90
CA ALA A 426 -19.00 -14.38 20.61
C ALA A 426 -20.38 -14.83 20.12
N GLY A 427 -20.85 -14.25 19.02
CA GLY A 427 -21.97 -14.81 18.25
C GLY A 427 -23.32 -14.11 18.37
N ALA A 428 -23.42 -12.89 18.89
CA ALA A 428 -24.57 -12.06 18.53
C ALA A 428 -24.39 -11.62 17.06
N PRO A 429 -25.21 -12.09 16.10
CA PRO A 429 -25.13 -11.61 14.73
C PRO A 429 -25.27 -10.10 14.76
N GLY A 430 -24.28 -9.38 14.22
CA GLY A 430 -24.36 -7.93 14.09
C GLY A 430 -25.69 -7.57 13.39
N PRO A 431 -26.36 -6.45 13.71
CA PRO A 431 -27.73 -6.14 13.27
C PRO A 431 -27.97 -6.03 11.75
N GLY A 432 -27.03 -6.41 10.88
CA GLY A 432 -27.18 -6.37 9.43
C GLY A 432 -26.15 -7.18 8.63
N GLY A 433 -25.27 -7.94 9.28
CA GLY A 433 -24.24 -8.72 8.59
C GLY A 433 -24.79 -10.10 8.18
N THR A 434 -25.28 -10.22 6.95
CA THR A 434 -25.42 -11.56 6.35
C THR A 434 -24.01 -12.11 6.25
N ALA A 435 -23.65 -13.09 7.08
CA ALA A 435 -22.32 -13.68 7.05
C ALA A 435 -22.01 -14.09 5.60
N ALA A 436 -21.11 -13.35 4.96
CA ALA A 436 -20.64 -13.69 3.63
C ALA A 436 -19.96 -15.05 3.78
N GLN A 437 -20.68 -16.12 3.43
CA GLN A 437 -20.11 -17.45 3.34
C GLN A 437 -18.98 -17.33 2.34
N MET A 438 -17.74 -17.37 2.83
CA MET A 438 -16.59 -17.54 1.95
C MET A 438 -16.88 -18.75 1.06
N PRO A 439 -16.88 -18.59 -0.28
CA PRO A 439 -17.06 -19.72 -1.16
C PRO A 439 -15.93 -20.71 -0.86
N ARG A 440 -16.30 -21.91 -0.38
CA ARG A 440 -15.37 -23.03 -0.27
C ARG A 440 -14.81 -23.25 -1.67
N ARG A 441 -13.50 -23.02 -1.85
CA ARG A 441 -12.83 -23.35 -3.10
C ARG A 441 -13.08 -24.83 -3.39
N PRO A 442 -13.60 -25.20 -4.57
CA PRO A 442 -13.55 -26.59 -5.00
C PRO A 442 -12.08 -26.97 -5.17
N HIS A 443 -11.70 -28.10 -4.57
CA HIS A 443 -10.38 -28.72 -4.72
C HIS A 443 -10.20 -29.32 -6.11
#